data_AF-A0A2A4N519-F1
#
_entry.id   AF-A0A2A4N519-F1
#
_cell.length_a   1.000
_cell.length_b   1.000
_cell.length_c   1.000
_cell.angle_alpha   90.00
_cell.angle_beta   90.00
_cell.angle_gamma   90.00
#
_symmetry.space_group_name_H-M   'P 1'
#
loop_
_entity.id
_entity.type
_entity.pdbx_description
1 polymer ?
#
loop_
_entity_poly.entity_id
_entity_poly.type
_entity_poly.pdbx_seq_one_letter_code
_entity_poly.pdbx_strand_id
1 'polypeptide(L)'
;MLILINVWPASKFVASRMKKLITIITVLGLYSSTNVFGQCSINLLFPVKISMTKFQVINSLNLLEDVYRIRSTPGSWNHPEYLNGDSVHKSEVNFEFKSHNCIKSEVRNVVSLGFADKRLYKMTLEIWFEPEEFNKCLENYNQILESLKKEFTYYSEFIVSDIENNEQMGEGVWLYKSEEEKHKDKFEEVSICYEFQYDTVFIDKLMTRVKTGSIDYYKLEISFVNLKGTKLERAESH
;
A
#
# COMPACT_ATOMS: atom_id res chain seq x y z
N MET A 1 32.22 -73.57 53.10
CA MET A 1 32.50 -72.19 53.52
C MET A 1 31.91 -71.26 52.45
N LEU A 2 30.75 -70.64 52.77
CA LEU A 2 30.30 -69.28 52.40
C LEU A 2 30.83 -68.70 51.06
N ILE A 3 30.04 -68.33 50.04
CA ILE A 3 28.94 -67.35 50.03
C ILE A 3 28.16 -67.43 48.70
N LEU A 4 26.84 -67.29 48.76
CA LEU A 4 25.91 -66.96 47.68
C LEU A 4 25.89 -65.44 47.45
N ILE A 5 25.99 -64.95 46.21
CA ILE A 5 25.47 -63.61 45.84
C ILE A 5 24.74 -63.68 44.50
N ASN A 6 23.43 -63.40 44.57
CA ASN A 6 22.56 -63.04 43.47
C ASN A 6 22.91 -61.64 42.95
N VAL A 7 22.92 -61.45 41.62
CA VAL A 7 22.84 -60.11 41.01
C VAL A 7 21.69 -60.10 40.00
N TRP A 8 20.68 -59.30 40.33
CA TRP A 8 19.54 -58.91 39.48
C TRP A 8 19.95 -57.86 38.44
N PRO A 9 19.26 -57.76 37.27
CA PRO A 9 19.53 -56.73 36.27
C PRO A 9 18.67 -55.48 36.51
N ALA A 10 19.30 -54.32 36.69
CA ALA A 10 18.64 -53.02 36.75
C ALA A 10 18.58 -52.37 35.36
N SER A 11 17.81 -52.93 34.44
CA SER A 11 17.47 -52.30 33.16
C SER A 11 16.22 -51.44 33.31
N LYS A 12 16.30 -50.26 33.96
CA LYS A 12 15.14 -49.34 34.05
C LYS A 12 15.46 -47.89 34.45
N PHE A 13 16.59 -47.33 33.99
CA PHE A 13 16.98 -45.96 34.39
C PHE A 13 17.29 -44.94 33.27
N VAL A 14 17.16 -45.30 31.99
CA VAL A 14 17.54 -44.38 30.89
C VAL A 14 16.34 -43.80 30.11
N ALA A 15 15.15 -44.41 30.18
CA ALA A 15 14.01 -44.02 29.33
C ALA A 15 13.21 -42.78 29.82
N SER A 16 13.45 -42.27 31.03
CA SER A 16 12.63 -41.22 31.66
C SER A 16 13.15 -39.79 31.41
N ARG A 17 14.47 -39.61 31.18
CA ARG A 17 15.05 -38.26 31.00
C ARG A 17 15.06 -37.76 29.56
N MET A 18 14.95 -38.65 28.55
CA MET A 18 14.89 -38.25 27.14
C MET A 18 13.51 -37.70 26.70
N LYS A 19 12.42 -38.14 27.33
CA LYS A 19 11.07 -37.63 26.99
C LYS A 19 10.84 -36.19 27.45
N LYS A 20 11.43 -35.78 28.59
CA LYS A 20 11.30 -34.40 29.09
C LYS A 20 12.12 -33.38 28.28
N LEU A 21 13.23 -33.78 27.66
CA LEU A 21 14.02 -32.87 26.82
C LEU A 21 13.36 -32.62 25.45
N ILE A 22 12.69 -33.63 24.87
CA ILE A 22 12.02 -33.49 23.57
C ILE A 22 10.75 -32.61 23.66
N THR A 23 10.07 -32.61 24.82
CA THR A 23 8.89 -31.76 25.04
C THR A 23 9.25 -30.27 25.27
N ILE A 24 10.45 -29.97 25.78
CA ILE A 24 10.86 -28.57 26.00
C ILE A 24 11.27 -27.89 24.67
N ILE A 25 11.82 -28.64 23.72
CA ILE A 25 12.20 -28.11 22.40
C ILE A 25 10.96 -27.88 21.50
N THR A 26 9.89 -28.67 21.66
CA THR A 26 8.65 -28.47 20.90
C THR A 26 7.76 -27.33 21.44
N VAL A 27 7.95 -26.90 22.69
CA VAL A 27 7.22 -25.74 23.26
C VAL A 27 7.96 -24.41 23.04
N LEU A 28 9.29 -24.42 22.89
CA LEU A 28 10.05 -23.22 22.48
C LEU A 28 10.06 -22.97 20.96
N GLY A 29 9.76 -23.97 20.12
CA GLY A 29 9.62 -23.82 18.67
C GLY A 29 8.30 -23.19 18.19
N LEU A 30 7.37 -22.91 19.11
CA LEU A 30 6.07 -22.26 18.83
C LEU A 30 6.02 -20.78 19.22
N TYR A 31 7.15 -20.23 19.67
CA TYR A 31 7.41 -18.79 19.75
C TYR A 31 8.31 -18.32 18.61
N SER A 32 8.17 -18.93 17.41
CA SER A 32 8.26 -18.10 16.22
C SER A 32 7.15 -17.08 16.33
N SER A 33 7.50 -15.94 16.94
CA SER A 33 6.80 -14.69 16.82
C SER A 33 6.50 -14.50 15.34
N THR A 34 5.33 -14.97 14.92
CA THR A 34 4.55 -14.24 13.94
C THR A 34 4.48 -12.85 14.55
N ASN A 35 5.40 -11.98 14.13
CA ASN A 35 5.01 -10.60 13.98
C ASN A 35 3.72 -10.71 13.17
N VAL A 36 2.59 -10.57 13.86
CA VAL A 36 1.31 -10.32 13.22
C VAL A 36 1.54 -8.94 12.61
N PHE A 37 2.28 -8.91 11.49
CA PHE A 37 2.38 -7.76 10.63
C PHE A 37 0.93 -7.51 10.25
N GLY A 38 0.41 -6.40 10.76
CA GLY A 38 -1.00 -6.03 10.61
C GLY A 38 -1.37 -6.19 9.15
N GLN A 39 -2.38 -7.01 8.89
CA GLN A 39 -2.89 -7.19 7.54
C GLN A 39 -3.38 -5.83 7.05
N CYS A 40 -2.70 -5.24 6.07
CA CYS A 40 -3.05 -3.93 5.53
C CYS A 40 -4.03 -4.08 4.38
N SER A 41 -5.33 -4.07 4.69
CA SER A 41 -6.38 -4.01 3.68
C SER A 41 -6.59 -2.59 3.17
N ILE A 42 -7.26 -2.43 2.03
CA ILE A 42 -7.61 -1.11 1.48
C ILE A 42 -8.41 -0.28 2.50
N ASN A 43 -9.32 -0.92 3.25
CA ASN A 43 -10.12 -0.24 4.28
C ASN A 43 -9.30 0.21 5.49
N LEU A 44 -8.11 -0.34 5.71
CA LEU A 44 -7.20 0.10 6.76
C LEU A 44 -6.26 1.21 6.27
N LEU A 45 -5.92 1.21 4.98
CA LEU A 45 -5.13 2.28 4.35
C LEU A 45 -5.92 3.58 4.18
N PHE A 46 -7.24 3.45 3.99
CA PHE A 46 -8.13 4.59 3.78
C PHE A 46 -9.31 4.55 4.78
N PRO A 47 -9.46 5.56 5.66
CA PRO A 47 -10.53 5.59 6.65
C PRO A 47 -11.89 6.02 6.07
N VAL A 48 -12.02 6.02 4.74
CA VAL A 48 -13.21 6.42 3.99
C VAL A 48 -13.48 5.40 2.90
N LYS A 49 -14.72 5.39 2.39
CA LYS A 49 -15.18 4.42 1.40
C LYS A 49 -15.56 5.12 0.11
N ILE A 50 -15.29 4.45 -1.01
CA ILE A 50 -15.80 4.84 -2.33
C ILE A 50 -17.31 5.10 -2.25
N SER A 51 -17.79 5.97 -3.13
CA SER A 51 -19.18 6.46 -3.21
C SER A 51 -19.64 7.35 -2.05
N MET A 52 -18.84 7.55 -1.00
CA MET A 52 -19.15 8.58 0.01
C MET A 52 -19.16 9.97 -0.64
N THR A 53 -20.04 10.84 -0.14
CA THR A 53 -20.06 12.24 -0.55
C THR A 53 -18.90 13.01 0.09
N LYS A 54 -18.50 14.12 -0.52
CA LYS A 54 -17.47 15.02 0.06
C LYS A 54 -17.79 15.46 1.49
N PHE A 55 -19.07 15.73 1.78
CA PHE A 55 -19.53 16.08 3.14
C PHE A 55 -19.34 14.92 4.11
N GLN A 56 -19.75 13.70 3.74
CA GLN A 56 -19.56 12.51 4.57
C GLN A 56 -18.08 12.25 4.83
N VAL A 57 -17.23 12.36 3.80
CA VAL A 57 -15.78 12.19 3.93
C VAL A 57 -15.19 13.19 4.92
N ILE A 58 -15.45 14.49 4.75
CA ILE A 58 -14.89 15.52 5.64
C ILE A 58 -15.33 15.29 7.09
N ASN A 59 -16.61 14.93 7.32
CA ASN A 59 -17.10 14.63 8.65
C ASN A 59 -16.42 13.40 9.25
N SER A 60 -16.26 12.32 8.48
CA SER A 60 -15.56 11.12 8.94
C SER A 60 -14.10 11.42 9.30
N LEU A 61 -13.39 12.21 8.48
CA LEU A 61 -11.99 12.57 8.73
C LEU A 61 -11.83 13.47 9.97
N ASN A 62 -12.74 14.43 10.19
CA ASN A 62 -12.69 15.32 11.35
C ASN A 62 -12.91 14.60 12.70
N LEU A 63 -13.42 13.35 12.69
CA LEU A 63 -13.61 12.54 13.89
C LEU A 63 -12.37 11.69 14.24
N LEU A 64 -11.34 11.68 13.39
CA LEU A 64 -10.15 10.84 13.57
C LEU A 64 -9.00 11.66 14.16
N GLU A 65 -8.52 11.26 15.33
CA GLU A 65 -7.44 11.97 16.04
C GLU A 65 -6.10 11.93 15.28
N ASP A 66 -5.86 10.85 14.54
CA ASP A 66 -4.64 10.60 13.76
C ASP A 66 -4.64 11.24 12.37
N VAL A 67 -5.72 11.94 11.99
CA VAL A 67 -5.79 12.69 10.73
C VAL A 67 -5.56 14.18 10.99
N TYR A 68 -4.83 14.84 10.09
CA TYR A 68 -4.63 16.28 10.15
C TYR A 68 -4.46 16.91 8.77
N ARG A 69 -4.35 18.25 8.74
CA ARG A 69 -4.19 19.07 7.52
C ARG A 69 -5.23 18.77 6.43
N ILE A 70 -6.47 18.54 6.84
CA ILE A 70 -7.58 18.32 5.91
C ILE A 70 -7.79 19.60 5.08
N ARG A 71 -7.56 19.52 3.77
CA ARG A 71 -7.70 20.61 2.82
C ARG A 71 -8.67 20.20 1.73
N SER A 72 -9.71 20.98 1.55
CA SER A 72 -10.67 20.80 0.46
C SER A 72 -10.36 21.79 -0.64
N THR A 73 -10.10 21.31 -1.85
CA THR A 73 -10.01 22.18 -3.02
C THR A 73 -11.41 22.45 -3.59
N PRO A 74 -11.68 23.67 -4.10
CA PRO A 74 -12.86 23.94 -4.91
C PRO A 74 -12.88 22.98 -6.11
N GLY A 75 -14.07 22.58 -6.51
CA GLY A 75 -14.20 21.78 -7.71
C GLY A 75 -14.12 22.60 -8.99
N SER A 76 -13.89 21.91 -10.10
CA SER A 76 -13.94 22.45 -11.45
C SER A 76 -14.74 21.52 -12.35
N TRP A 77 -15.33 22.10 -13.40
CA TRP A 77 -15.99 21.33 -14.43
C TRP A 77 -14.95 20.87 -15.44
N ASN A 78 -14.88 19.56 -15.63
CA ASN A 78 -14.01 18.94 -16.62
C ASN A 78 -14.87 18.41 -17.77
N HIS A 79 -14.33 18.50 -18.99
CA HIS A 79 -14.94 17.97 -20.20
C HIS A 79 -14.06 16.87 -20.81
N PRO A 80 -14.03 15.66 -20.22
CA PRO A 80 -13.36 14.52 -20.85
C PRO A 80 -13.93 14.26 -22.24
N GLU A 81 -13.07 14.06 -23.24
CA GLU A 81 -13.46 13.90 -24.64
C GLU A 81 -14.48 12.77 -24.84
N TYR A 82 -14.29 11.64 -24.16
CA TYR A 82 -15.16 10.46 -24.23
C TYR A 82 -16.58 10.70 -23.68
N LEU A 83 -16.82 11.82 -22.99
CA LEU A 83 -18.17 12.19 -22.52
C LEU A 83 -19.00 12.95 -23.57
N ASN A 84 -18.51 13.08 -24.82
CA ASN A 84 -19.25 13.63 -25.95
C ASN A 84 -19.91 14.98 -25.66
N GLY A 85 -19.16 15.90 -25.04
CA GLY A 85 -19.62 17.24 -24.66
C GLY A 85 -20.29 17.34 -23.29
N ASP A 86 -20.56 16.24 -22.59
CA ASP A 86 -20.97 16.29 -21.18
C ASP A 86 -19.80 16.70 -20.28
N SER A 87 -20.14 17.18 -19.09
CA SER A 87 -19.18 17.63 -18.08
C SER A 87 -19.35 16.88 -16.78
N VAL A 88 -18.24 16.76 -16.07
CA VAL A 88 -18.16 16.14 -14.75
C VAL A 88 -17.53 17.13 -13.79
N HIS A 89 -18.19 17.37 -12.66
CA HIS A 89 -17.65 18.24 -11.63
C HIS A 89 -16.63 17.45 -10.80
N LYS A 90 -15.34 17.75 -10.97
CA LYS A 90 -14.26 17.14 -10.20
C LYS A 90 -13.87 18.03 -9.04
N SER A 91 -13.61 17.43 -7.88
CA SER A 91 -13.05 18.14 -6.73
C SER A 91 -12.19 17.21 -5.90
N GLU A 92 -11.36 17.75 -5.01
CA GLU A 92 -10.46 16.94 -4.19
C GLU A 92 -10.56 17.30 -2.70
N VAL A 93 -10.21 16.33 -1.86
CA VAL A 93 -9.89 16.52 -0.45
C VAL A 93 -8.55 15.86 -0.19
N ASN A 94 -7.61 16.60 0.39
CA ASN A 94 -6.31 16.09 0.80
C ASN A 94 -6.22 16.07 2.32
N PHE A 95 -5.53 15.09 2.89
CA PHE A 95 -5.20 15.05 4.30
C PHE A 95 -3.87 14.31 4.52
N GLU A 96 -3.35 14.39 5.75
CA GLU A 96 -2.14 13.70 6.18
C GLU A 96 -2.45 12.88 7.43
N PHE A 97 -1.80 11.74 7.62
CA PHE A 97 -1.82 10.97 8.86
C PHE A 97 -0.68 11.40 9.78
N LYS A 98 -0.99 11.62 11.06
CA LYS A 98 0.03 11.79 12.11
C LYS A 98 0.71 10.46 12.42
N SER A 99 -0.09 9.39 12.45
CA SER A 99 0.35 8.02 12.67
C SER A 99 -0.56 7.08 11.87
N HIS A 100 -0.02 5.93 11.42
CA HIS A 100 -0.80 4.96 10.67
C HIS A 100 -0.25 3.54 10.86
N ASN A 101 -1.13 2.60 11.18
CA ASN A 101 -0.72 1.23 11.54
C ASN A 101 -0.03 0.45 10.40
N CYS A 102 -0.28 0.86 9.15
CA CYS A 102 0.28 0.24 7.95
C CYS A 102 1.45 0.99 7.32
N ILE A 103 1.78 2.19 7.80
CA ILE A 103 2.78 3.04 7.18
C ILE A 103 3.88 3.32 8.20
N LYS A 104 5.10 2.88 7.88
CA LYS A 104 6.30 3.19 8.65
C LYS A 104 7.10 4.27 7.92
N SER A 105 6.62 5.51 7.95
CA SER A 105 7.35 6.68 7.44
C SER A 105 7.26 7.82 8.46
N GLU A 106 8.39 8.50 8.67
CA GLU A 106 8.53 9.63 9.59
C GLU A 106 8.47 10.99 8.86
N VAL A 107 8.57 10.99 7.53
CA VAL A 107 8.78 12.19 6.71
C VAL A 107 7.44 12.83 6.34
N ARG A 108 6.71 12.17 5.44
CA ARG A 108 5.48 12.70 4.87
C ARG A 108 4.63 11.57 4.32
N ASN A 109 3.34 11.68 4.56
CA ASN A 109 2.32 10.92 3.86
C ASN A 109 1.17 11.88 3.52
N VAL A 110 0.57 11.70 2.35
CA VAL A 110 -0.54 12.52 1.86
C VAL A 110 -1.54 11.57 1.25
N VAL A 111 -2.79 11.74 1.65
CA VAL A 111 -3.91 11.07 1.02
C VAL A 111 -4.69 12.09 0.20
N SER A 112 -4.86 11.79 -1.08
CA SER A 112 -5.66 12.55 -2.03
C SER A 112 -6.93 11.80 -2.39
N LEU A 113 -8.08 12.45 -2.15
CA LEU A 113 -9.41 11.89 -2.36
C LEU A 113 -10.10 12.62 -3.51
N GLY A 114 -10.26 11.94 -4.65
CA GLY A 114 -10.87 12.47 -5.87
C GLY A 114 -12.37 12.22 -5.92
N PHE A 115 -13.14 13.27 -6.16
CA PHE A 115 -14.60 13.23 -6.29
C PHE A 115 -15.03 13.55 -7.72
N ALA A 116 -16.05 12.84 -8.21
CA ALA A 116 -16.75 13.09 -9.46
C ALA A 116 -18.24 13.25 -9.14
N ASP A 117 -18.81 14.40 -9.51
CA ASP A 117 -20.20 14.76 -9.21
C ASP A 117 -20.58 14.50 -7.75
N LYS A 118 -19.69 14.93 -6.85
CA LYS A 118 -19.80 14.85 -5.38
C LYS A 118 -19.59 13.44 -4.79
N ARG A 119 -19.32 12.41 -5.58
CA ARG A 119 -19.03 11.04 -5.10
C ARG A 119 -17.54 10.72 -5.15
N LEU A 120 -17.02 10.15 -4.07
CA LEU A 120 -15.65 9.67 -4.00
C LEU A 120 -15.45 8.51 -4.97
N TYR A 121 -14.50 8.65 -5.90
CA TYR A 121 -14.19 7.62 -6.91
C TYR A 121 -12.70 7.24 -6.93
N LYS A 122 -11.82 8.08 -6.39
CA LYS A 122 -10.37 7.84 -6.36
C LYS A 122 -9.82 8.14 -4.97
N MET A 123 -8.95 7.27 -4.49
CA MET A 123 -8.15 7.47 -3.30
C MET A 123 -6.71 7.16 -3.65
N THR A 124 -5.80 8.07 -3.32
CA THR A 124 -4.37 7.88 -3.54
C THR A 124 -3.64 8.20 -2.25
N LEU A 125 -2.78 7.30 -1.80
CA LEU A 125 -1.89 7.48 -0.67
C LEU A 125 -0.46 7.54 -1.21
N GLU A 126 0.19 8.68 -1.01
CA GLU A 126 1.60 8.88 -1.32
C GLU A 126 2.39 8.94 0.00
N ILE A 127 3.51 8.22 0.06
CA ILE A 127 4.41 8.16 1.22
C ILE A 127 5.81 8.46 0.72
N TRP A 128 6.48 9.44 1.33
CA TRP A 128 7.84 9.83 0.96
C TRP A 128 8.84 9.31 1.97
N PHE A 129 10.03 9.01 1.46
CA PHE A 129 11.19 8.51 2.20
C PHE A 129 12.43 9.27 1.74
N GLU A 130 13.30 9.61 2.68
CA GLU A 130 14.57 10.30 2.39
C GLU A 130 15.50 9.41 1.52
N PRO A 131 16.52 9.99 0.85
CA PRO A 131 17.46 9.26 -0.02
C PRO A 131 18.18 8.07 0.61
N GLU A 132 18.39 8.08 1.93
CA GLU A 132 18.99 6.99 2.70
C GLU A 132 17.99 5.90 3.13
N GLU A 133 16.69 6.11 2.94
CA GLU A 133 15.61 5.28 3.47
C GLU A 133 15.01 4.31 2.44
N PHE A 134 15.71 4.03 1.33
CA PHE A 134 15.22 3.12 0.29
C PHE A 134 14.75 1.76 0.84
N ASN A 135 15.52 1.16 1.76
CA ASN A 135 15.16 -0.12 2.36
C ASN A 135 13.84 -0.05 3.14
N LYS A 136 13.55 1.08 3.81
CA LYS A 136 12.28 1.29 4.51
C LYS A 136 11.12 1.43 3.51
N CYS A 137 11.35 2.15 2.41
CA CYS A 137 10.38 2.27 1.31
C CYS A 137 10.02 0.88 0.76
N LEU A 138 11.03 0.07 0.43
CA LEU A 138 10.85 -1.27 -0.12
C LEU A 138 10.21 -2.25 0.87
N GLU A 139 10.53 -2.14 2.17
CA GLU A 139 9.86 -2.94 3.21
C GLU A 139 8.36 -2.59 3.30
N ASN A 140 8.00 -1.30 3.29
CA ASN A 140 6.60 -0.87 3.28
C ASN A 140 5.88 -1.36 2.01
N TYR A 141 6.52 -1.20 0.85
CA TYR A 141 5.99 -1.68 -0.43
C TYR A 141 5.67 -3.18 -0.37
N ASN A 142 6.64 -4.00 0.01
CA ASN A 142 6.46 -5.46 0.07
C ASN A 142 5.41 -5.87 1.12
N GLN A 143 5.41 -5.26 2.30
CA GLN A 143 4.44 -5.57 3.36
C GLN A 143 3.01 -5.26 2.93
N ILE A 144 2.80 -4.10 2.30
CA ILE A 144 1.48 -3.68 1.83
C ILE A 144 1.07 -4.53 0.63
N LEU A 145 1.95 -4.74 -0.35
CA LEU A 145 1.67 -5.57 -1.52
C LEU A 145 1.25 -6.99 -1.12
N GLU A 146 1.98 -7.64 -0.22
CA GLU A 146 1.63 -8.99 0.26
C GLU A 146 0.31 -9.02 1.03
N SER A 147 -0.09 -7.92 1.68
CA SER A 147 -1.41 -7.80 2.30
C SER A 147 -2.51 -7.62 1.25
N LEU A 148 -2.28 -6.77 0.25
CA LEU A 148 -3.22 -6.50 -0.83
C LEU A 148 -3.42 -7.72 -1.73
N LYS A 149 -2.37 -8.51 -2.01
CA LYS A 149 -2.47 -9.77 -2.78
C LYS A 149 -3.42 -10.81 -2.14
N LYS A 150 -3.66 -10.72 -0.82
CA LYS A 150 -4.66 -11.57 -0.14
C LYS A 150 -6.09 -11.12 -0.44
N GLU A 151 -6.31 -9.84 -0.69
CA GLU A 151 -7.61 -9.25 -1.05
C GLU A 151 -7.84 -9.27 -2.58
N PHE A 152 -6.77 -9.11 -3.36
CA PHE A 152 -6.73 -9.05 -4.82
C PHE A 152 -5.75 -10.11 -5.34
N THR A 153 -6.27 -11.33 -5.57
CA THR A 153 -5.43 -12.50 -5.86
C THR A 153 -4.72 -12.44 -7.21
N TYR A 154 -5.21 -11.63 -8.14
CA TYR A 154 -4.67 -11.51 -9.50
C TYR A 154 -3.93 -10.19 -9.64
N TYR A 155 -2.85 -10.18 -10.43
CA TYR A 155 -2.04 -8.99 -10.57
C TYR A 155 -1.26 -8.92 -11.89
N SER A 156 -0.72 -7.74 -12.20
CA SER A 156 0.16 -7.50 -13.34
C SER A 156 1.21 -6.45 -12.98
N GLU A 157 2.46 -6.76 -13.23
CA GLU A 157 3.59 -5.86 -12.97
C GLU A 157 3.67 -4.77 -14.03
N PHE A 158 4.14 -3.59 -13.63
CA PHE A 158 4.43 -2.48 -14.54
C PHE A 158 5.68 -1.72 -14.11
N ILE A 159 6.27 -1.01 -15.06
CA ILE A 159 7.45 -0.17 -14.84
C ILE A 159 6.99 1.28 -14.80
N VAL A 160 7.44 2.02 -13.78
CA VAL A 160 7.30 3.48 -13.75
C VAL A 160 8.46 4.05 -14.54
N SER A 161 8.17 4.85 -15.57
CA SER A 161 9.20 5.40 -16.45
C SER A 161 9.07 6.92 -16.58
N ASP A 162 10.20 7.60 -16.74
CA ASP A 162 10.25 9.00 -17.12
C ASP A 162 9.64 9.22 -18.50
N ILE A 163 8.67 10.12 -18.62
CA ILE A 163 7.97 10.36 -19.89
C ILE A 163 8.91 10.91 -20.97
N GLU A 164 9.89 11.73 -20.58
CA GLU A 164 10.76 12.43 -21.52
C GLU A 164 11.88 11.54 -22.05
N ASN A 165 12.51 10.75 -21.16
CA ASN A 165 13.72 10.00 -21.49
C ASN A 165 13.52 8.47 -21.51
N ASN A 166 12.33 7.99 -21.17
CA ASN A 166 12.00 6.56 -21.06
C ASN A 166 12.95 5.80 -20.10
N GLU A 167 13.46 6.50 -19.08
CA GLU A 167 14.29 5.94 -18.02
C GLU A 167 13.38 5.26 -16.99
N GLN A 168 13.72 4.05 -16.56
CA GLN A 168 12.99 3.37 -15.48
C GLN A 168 13.22 4.13 -14.17
N MET A 169 12.12 4.68 -13.63
CA MET A 169 12.08 5.42 -12.37
C MET A 169 11.49 4.59 -11.23
N GLY A 170 11.01 3.37 -11.47
CA GLY A 170 10.41 2.56 -10.42
C GLY A 170 9.63 1.37 -10.97
N GLU A 171 8.91 0.70 -10.08
CA GLU A 171 8.17 -0.53 -10.36
C GLU A 171 6.86 -0.56 -9.57
N GLY A 172 5.88 -1.28 -10.09
CA GLY A 172 4.60 -1.42 -9.43
C GLY A 172 3.80 -2.61 -9.90
N VAL A 173 2.65 -2.78 -9.25
CA VAL A 173 1.72 -3.87 -9.49
C VAL A 173 0.29 -3.33 -9.54
N TRP A 174 -0.41 -3.66 -10.63
CA TRP A 174 -1.87 -3.59 -10.70
C TRP A 174 -2.46 -4.84 -10.06
N LEU A 175 -3.50 -4.66 -9.25
CA LEU A 175 -4.15 -5.69 -8.43
C LEU A 175 -5.63 -5.80 -8.82
N TYR A 176 -6.13 -7.04 -8.96
CA TYR A 176 -7.47 -7.36 -9.44
C TYR A 176 -8.13 -8.45 -8.60
N LYS A 177 -9.48 -8.44 -8.50
CA LYS A 177 -10.22 -9.48 -7.76
C LYS A 177 -10.36 -10.77 -8.56
N SER A 178 -10.35 -10.69 -9.89
CA SER A 178 -10.44 -11.85 -10.78
C SER A 178 -9.61 -11.69 -12.05
N GLU A 179 -9.27 -12.81 -12.71
CA GLU A 179 -8.57 -12.78 -14.00
C GLU A 179 -9.43 -12.10 -15.08
N GLU A 180 -10.76 -12.19 -14.99
CA GLU A 180 -11.64 -11.47 -15.92
C GLU A 180 -11.56 -9.95 -15.74
N GLU A 181 -11.43 -9.45 -14.51
CA GLU A 181 -11.30 -8.00 -14.26
C GLU A 181 -10.00 -7.43 -14.82
N LYS A 182 -8.92 -8.22 -14.87
CA LYS A 182 -7.65 -7.84 -15.49
C LYS A 182 -7.77 -7.55 -17.00
N HIS A 183 -8.76 -8.13 -17.67
CA HIS A 183 -8.97 -8.02 -19.12
C HIS A 183 -10.19 -7.18 -19.51
N LYS A 184 -10.96 -6.66 -18.55
CA LYS A 184 -12.14 -5.83 -18.78
C LYS A 184 -11.80 -4.35 -18.68
N ASP A 185 -12.70 -3.51 -19.20
CA ASP A 185 -12.67 -2.07 -18.98
C ASP A 185 -12.56 -1.79 -17.48
N LYS A 186 -11.60 -0.93 -17.12
CA LYS A 186 -11.13 -0.79 -15.74
C LYS A 186 -12.05 0.13 -14.93
N PHE A 187 -13.20 -0.39 -14.54
CA PHE A 187 -14.11 0.32 -13.64
C PHE A 187 -13.60 0.36 -12.19
N GLU A 188 -12.82 -0.63 -11.78
CA GLU A 188 -12.16 -0.69 -10.48
C GLU A 188 -10.69 -1.03 -10.70
N GLU A 189 -9.80 -0.24 -10.11
CA GLU A 189 -8.37 -0.38 -10.28
C GLU A 189 -7.68 -0.15 -8.95
N VAL A 190 -6.79 -1.08 -8.59
CA VAL A 190 -5.92 -0.96 -7.40
C VAL A 190 -4.49 -1.05 -7.88
N SER A 191 -3.63 -0.13 -7.46
CA SER A 191 -2.20 -0.22 -7.69
C SER A 191 -1.39 0.10 -6.45
N ILE A 192 -0.17 -0.43 -6.46
CA ILE A 192 0.90 -0.03 -5.59
C ILE A 192 2.19 0.06 -6.41
N CYS A 193 2.95 1.14 -6.27
CA CYS A 193 4.25 1.30 -6.90
C CYS A 193 5.20 2.09 -6.00
N TYR A 194 6.49 1.90 -6.22
CA TYR A 194 7.51 2.82 -5.71
C TYR A 194 8.20 3.51 -6.90
N GLU A 195 8.64 4.75 -6.68
CA GLU A 195 9.36 5.53 -7.68
C GLU A 195 10.50 6.36 -7.05
N PHE A 196 11.55 6.60 -7.85
CA PHE A 196 12.68 7.46 -7.59
C PHE A 196 12.34 8.87 -8.04
N GLN A 197 12.38 9.84 -7.14
CA GLN A 197 12.28 11.26 -7.47
C GLN A 197 13.68 11.85 -7.46
N TYR A 198 14.15 12.34 -8.61
CA TYR A 198 15.48 12.92 -8.74
C TYR A 198 15.45 14.42 -8.43
N ASP A 199 16.52 14.90 -7.82
CA ASP A 199 16.74 16.32 -7.59
C ASP A 199 16.86 17.06 -8.94
N THR A 200 16.39 18.30 -8.97
CA THR A 200 16.39 19.14 -10.16
C THR A 200 17.04 20.48 -9.90
N VAL A 201 17.95 20.88 -10.79
CA VAL A 201 18.61 22.17 -10.73
C VAL A 201 18.15 23.03 -11.91
N PHE A 202 17.85 24.30 -11.61
CA PHE A 202 17.54 25.28 -12.65
C PHE A 202 18.83 25.77 -13.31
N ILE A 203 18.94 25.62 -14.62
CA ILE A 203 20.05 26.14 -15.41
C ILE A 203 19.58 27.43 -16.07
N ASP A 204 19.98 28.58 -15.51
CA ASP A 204 19.61 29.92 -15.98
C ASP A 204 19.85 30.11 -17.49
N LYS A 205 20.98 29.60 -18.00
CA LYS A 205 21.34 29.73 -19.43
C LYS A 205 20.36 29.05 -20.38
N LEU A 206 19.69 28.00 -19.91
CA LEU A 206 18.74 27.20 -20.68
C LEU A 206 17.29 27.52 -20.28
N MET A 207 17.09 28.36 -19.26
CA MET A 207 15.78 28.67 -18.65
C MET A 207 14.96 27.40 -18.36
N THR A 208 15.64 26.32 -17.96
CA THR A 208 15.03 25.00 -17.76
C THR A 208 15.57 24.32 -16.51
N ARG A 209 14.79 23.38 -15.97
CA ARG A 209 15.22 22.49 -14.90
C ARG A 209 15.78 21.21 -15.50
N VAL A 210 16.90 20.74 -14.98
CA VAL A 210 17.50 19.46 -15.36
C VAL A 210 17.68 18.58 -14.13
N LYS A 211 17.55 17.26 -14.31
CA LYS A 211 17.79 16.28 -13.24
C LYS A 211 19.29 16.21 -12.92
N THR A 212 19.65 16.13 -11.64
CA THR A 212 21.05 16.08 -11.18
C THR A 212 21.62 14.67 -11.11
N GLY A 213 20.80 13.64 -11.34
CA GLY A 213 21.15 12.22 -11.16
C GLY A 213 21.16 11.77 -9.69
N SER A 214 21.09 12.71 -8.75
CA SER A 214 20.92 12.43 -7.32
C SER A 214 19.44 12.21 -7.02
N ILE A 215 19.13 11.22 -6.19
CA ILE A 215 17.78 10.98 -5.69
C ILE A 215 17.48 12.02 -4.61
N ASP A 216 16.35 12.71 -4.76
CA ASP A 216 15.77 13.65 -3.78
C ASP A 216 14.89 12.87 -2.78
N TYR A 217 14.00 12.01 -3.26
CA TYR A 217 13.13 11.17 -2.42
C TYR A 217 12.77 9.85 -3.11
N TYR A 218 12.38 8.85 -2.31
CA TYR A 218 11.58 7.73 -2.81
C TYR A 218 10.10 7.98 -2.49
N LYS A 219 9.22 7.70 -3.44
CA LYS A 219 7.77 7.78 -3.24
C LYS A 219 7.16 6.40 -3.38
N LEU A 220 6.40 5.99 -2.38
CA LEU A 220 5.49 4.85 -2.46
C LEU A 220 4.08 5.38 -2.70
N GLU A 221 3.44 4.94 -3.77
CA GLU A 221 2.07 5.32 -4.12
C GLU A 221 1.16 4.11 -4.07
N ILE A 222 0.02 4.23 -3.38
CA ILE A 222 -1.06 3.26 -3.41
C ILE A 222 -2.32 3.96 -3.94
N SER A 223 -2.92 3.42 -4.99
CA SER A 223 -4.08 3.99 -5.65
C SER A 223 -5.26 3.03 -5.62
N PHE A 224 -6.45 3.55 -5.32
CA PHE A 224 -7.71 2.84 -5.47
C PHE A 224 -8.70 3.70 -6.24
N VAL A 225 -9.12 3.22 -7.40
CA VAL A 225 -10.09 3.87 -8.28
C VAL A 225 -11.30 2.96 -8.41
N ASN A 226 -12.49 3.52 -8.31
CA ASN A 226 -13.73 2.83 -8.65
C ASN A 226 -14.72 3.84 -9.25
N LEU A 227 -14.98 3.67 -10.55
CA LEU A 227 -15.82 4.53 -11.38
C LEU A 227 -17.31 4.14 -11.33
N LYS A 228 -17.67 2.99 -10.74
CA LYS A 228 -19.05 2.49 -10.71
C LYS A 228 -19.99 3.49 -10.05
N GLY A 229 -21.10 3.81 -10.70
CA GLY A 229 -22.08 4.79 -10.22
C GLY A 229 -21.62 6.24 -10.31
N THR A 230 -20.58 6.53 -11.10
CA THR A 230 -20.11 7.89 -11.42
C THR A 230 -20.34 8.20 -12.89
N LYS A 231 -20.39 9.49 -13.27
CA LYS A 231 -20.41 9.85 -14.70
C LYS A 231 -19.17 9.42 -15.47
N LEU A 232 -18.07 9.13 -14.77
CA LEU A 232 -16.82 8.63 -15.35
C LEU A 232 -16.90 7.15 -15.73
N GLU A 233 -17.96 6.44 -15.35
CA GLU A 233 -18.17 5.01 -15.65
C GLU A 233 -18.19 4.72 -17.17
N ARG A 234 -18.32 5.71 -18.06
CA ARG A 234 -18.37 5.48 -19.52
C ARG A 234 -17.02 5.20 -20.21
N ALA A 235 -15.93 5.10 -19.47
CA ALA A 235 -14.67 4.56 -20.00
C ALA A 235 -14.87 3.04 -20.18
N GLU A 236 -14.83 2.38 -21.34
CA GLU A 236 -14.32 2.69 -22.67
C GLU A 236 -15.08 1.81 -23.70
N SER A 237 -16.23 2.25 -24.20
CA SER A 237 -16.91 1.52 -25.28
C SER A 237 -16.62 2.13 -26.65
N HIS A 238 -15.35 2.19 -27.07
CA HIS A 238 -14.96 2.37 -28.48
C HIS A 238 -13.56 1.79 -28.76
#